data_AF-A0A5C4S454-F1
#
_entry.id   AF-A0A5C4S454-F1
#
_cell.length_a   1.000
_cell.length_b   1.000
_cell.length_c   1.000
_cell.angle_alpha   90.00
_cell.angle_beta   90.00
_cell.angle_gamma   90.00
#
_symmetry.space_group_name_H-M   'P 1'
#
loop_
_entity.id
_entity.type
_entity.pdbx_description
1 polymer ?
#
loop_
_entity_poly.entity_id
_entity_poly.type
_entity_poly.pdbx_seq_one_letter_code
_entity_poly.pdbx_strand_id
1 'polypeptide(L)'
;MNTAFLLHSIEAWEQDRKERFNLSDLTSSFHESVPALGFIDWQITAVERGYAETLLPLAPNSSNQYIAHQGPLMLLAAEYTGGLALTSLFHLVPIIGFWPSVDDNAGYMWGAKASIKWFAPSCHNLTCKARIEPEKWEGLAKRFAHGNKVAATIPIEMYNGEDLMARAEFTYWAQNLTGLKRHAFDVDKIDILYAHKTQTTAKLIVGLRAMEQEKPVEQRRFDDPYAIMLAGKHGITLAKRFSIATPQLQNMIAARTQDLDTELLSFSQTVDTCNVINIGAGYDSRLWRLHIDNAIVYDLDLPIMLNERRKSLDDNNRNTIHSIAIDLENHSIHKTLMEQSDYNADLPTFIIWEGGSMYFTPGKIDQILADISNLMRKKSLFWFDYVSEDLVNCTTGIREVEGFITNIRKMGEPFINGYNNIETLANRHRLSVQKNICSGDTPGLKEEIYRHYSFCLLKKDEE
;
A
#
# COMPACT_ATOMS: atom_id res chain seq x y z
N MET A 1 -25.36 7.64 -4.48
CA MET A 1 -25.55 9.03 -4.92
C MET A 1 -25.85 9.06 -6.42
N ASN A 2 -26.66 10.00 -6.91
CA ASN A 2 -26.93 10.14 -8.35
C ASN A 2 -25.71 10.78 -9.03
N THR A 3 -24.94 9.99 -9.78
CA THR A 3 -23.74 10.46 -10.50
C THR A 3 -24.02 11.62 -11.44
N ALA A 4 -25.20 11.65 -12.08
CA ALA A 4 -25.58 12.74 -12.98
C ALA A 4 -25.76 14.06 -12.22
N PHE A 5 -26.38 14.02 -11.04
CA PHE A 5 -26.53 15.20 -10.19
C PHE A 5 -25.15 15.77 -9.78
N LEU A 6 -24.24 14.90 -9.33
CA LEU A 6 -22.90 15.32 -8.92
C LEU A 6 -22.13 15.98 -10.09
N LEU A 7 -22.18 15.38 -11.28
CA LEU A 7 -21.48 15.88 -12.48
C LEU A 7 -21.98 17.22 -13.01
N HIS A 8 -23.22 17.60 -12.73
CA HIS A 8 -23.80 18.87 -13.19
C HIS A 8 -23.97 19.90 -12.07
N SER A 9 -23.76 19.52 -10.82
CA SER A 9 -23.79 20.44 -9.67
C SER A 9 -22.51 21.27 -9.58
N ILE A 10 -22.63 22.59 -9.61
CA ILE A 10 -21.51 23.54 -9.41
C ILE A 10 -20.95 23.41 -7.99
N GLU A 11 -21.82 23.29 -6.99
CA GLU A 11 -21.41 23.14 -5.59
C GLU A 11 -20.58 21.87 -5.37
N ALA A 12 -21.01 20.75 -5.97
CA ALA A 12 -20.26 19.51 -5.91
C ALA A 12 -18.89 19.65 -6.62
N TRP A 13 -18.79 20.46 -7.68
CA TRP A 13 -17.50 20.70 -8.34
C TRP A 13 -16.58 21.48 -7.41
N GLU A 14 -17.08 22.58 -6.85
CA GLU A 14 -16.30 23.48 -6.03
C GLU A 14 -15.81 22.80 -4.74
N GLN A 15 -16.61 21.90 -4.16
CA GLN A 15 -16.15 21.06 -3.07
C GLN A 15 -14.97 20.18 -3.49
N ASP A 16 -15.17 19.40 -4.55
CA ASP A 16 -14.18 18.44 -5.05
C ASP A 16 -12.89 19.12 -5.53
N ARG A 17 -13.02 20.28 -6.17
CA ARG A 17 -11.91 21.13 -6.60
C ARG A 17 -11.07 21.61 -5.43
N LYS A 18 -11.70 22.01 -4.32
CA LYS A 18 -11.00 22.41 -3.09
C LYS A 18 -10.29 21.22 -2.43
N GLU A 19 -10.92 20.05 -2.42
CA GLU A 19 -10.38 18.86 -1.74
C GLU A 19 -9.28 18.17 -2.55
N ARG A 20 -9.43 18.04 -3.87
CA ARG A 20 -8.50 17.28 -4.73
C ARG A 20 -7.67 18.12 -5.69
N PHE A 21 -8.14 19.28 -6.13
CA PHE A 21 -7.53 20.03 -7.23
C PHE A 21 -6.98 21.41 -6.81
N ASN A 22 -6.44 21.51 -5.59
CA ASN A 22 -5.54 22.61 -5.26
C ASN A 22 -4.28 22.49 -6.14
N LEU A 23 -4.05 23.46 -7.03
CA LEU A 23 -3.03 23.35 -8.08
C LEU A 23 -1.61 23.24 -7.55
N SER A 24 -1.24 24.02 -6.52
CA SER A 24 0.11 23.99 -5.95
C SER A 24 0.38 22.69 -5.21
N ASP A 25 -0.58 22.25 -4.40
CA ASP A 25 -0.44 21.05 -3.59
C ASP A 25 -0.45 19.81 -4.49
N LEU A 26 -1.29 19.81 -5.53
CA LEU A 26 -1.38 18.72 -6.48
C LEU A 26 -0.13 18.63 -7.36
N THR A 27 0.41 19.77 -7.84
CA THR A 27 1.70 19.79 -8.56
C THR A 27 2.81 19.20 -7.70
N SER A 28 2.90 19.62 -6.43
CA SER A 28 3.88 19.09 -5.48
C SER A 28 3.71 17.58 -5.28
N SER A 29 2.46 17.11 -5.13
CA SER A 29 2.17 15.68 -5.01
C SER A 29 2.60 14.87 -6.24
N PHE A 30 2.41 15.40 -7.45
CA PHE A 30 2.88 14.78 -8.69
C PHE A 30 4.41 14.73 -8.76
N HIS A 31 5.12 15.77 -8.30
CA HIS A 31 6.58 15.77 -8.23
C HIS A 31 7.12 14.74 -7.25
N GLU A 32 6.50 14.60 -6.08
CA GLU A 32 6.88 13.58 -5.09
C GLU A 32 6.66 12.16 -5.63
N SER A 33 5.55 11.97 -6.34
CA SER A 33 5.11 10.66 -6.84
C SER A 33 5.85 10.26 -8.12
N VAL A 34 6.23 11.25 -8.94
CA VAL A 34 6.95 11.11 -10.20
C VAL A 34 8.09 12.16 -10.22
N PRO A 35 9.25 11.86 -9.62
CA PRO A 35 10.37 12.81 -9.52
C PRO A 35 10.84 13.39 -10.86
N ALA A 36 10.63 12.66 -11.96
CA ALA A 36 10.90 13.16 -13.31
C ALA A 36 10.11 14.43 -13.65
N LEU A 37 8.87 14.58 -13.16
CA LEU A 37 8.06 15.79 -13.35
C LEU A 37 8.64 16.98 -12.60
N GLY A 38 9.14 16.76 -11.38
CA GLY A 38 9.82 17.81 -10.60
C GLY A 38 11.15 18.21 -11.24
N PHE A 39 11.90 17.24 -11.76
CA PHE A 39 13.17 17.51 -12.45
C PHE A 39 13.00 18.42 -13.68
N ILE A 40 11.90 18.27 -14.41
CA ILE A 40 11.57 19.09 -15.59
C ILE A 40 10.67 20.31 -15.28
N ASP A 41 10.42 20.58 -13.99
CA ASP A 41 9.57 21.69 -13.50
C ASP A 41 8.19 21.74 -14.16
N TRP A 42 7.57 20.57 -14.39
CA TRP A 42 6.22 20.48 -14.95
C TRP A 42 5.18 20.99 -13.94
N GLN A 43 4.18 21.74 -14.37
CA GLN A 43 3.21 22.38 -13.46
C GLN A 43 1.77 22.21 -13.94
N ILE A 44 0.82 22.10 -13.00
CA ILE A 44 -0.61 22.12 -13.30
C ILE A 44 -1.07 23.58 -13.25
N THR A 45 -1.64 24.08 -14.35
CA THR A 45 -2.07 25.49 -14.45
C THR A 45 -3.59 25.67 -14.37
N ALA A 46 -4.37 24.65 -14.75
CA ALA A 46 -5.81 24.63 -14.55
C ALA A 46 -6.37 23.21 -14.51
N VAL A 47 -7.42 22.99 -13.71
CA VAL A 47 -8.26 21.79 -13.78
C VAL A 47 -9.71 22.22 -13.67
N GLU A 48 -10.52 21.81 -14.63
CA GLU A 48 -11.98 21.96 -14.64
C GLU A 48 -12.62 20.62 -14.95
N ARG A 49 -13.96 20.50 -14.82
CA ARG A 49 -14.64 19.25 -15.22
C ARG A 49 -14.37 18.92 -16.68
N GLY A 50 -13.85 17.72 -16.90
CA GLY A 50 -13.45 17.22 -18.21
C GLY A 50 -12.31 18.01 -18.86
N TYR A 51 -11.55 18.82 -18.12
CA TYR A 51 -10.49 19.66 -18.66
C TYR A 51 -9.28 19.75 -17.73
N ALA A 52 -8.09 19.77 -18.32
CA ALA A 52 -6.88 20.11 -17.60
C ALA A 52 -5.92 20.87 -18.51
N GLU A 53 -5.13 21.74 -17.89
CA GLU A 53 -4.05 22.48 -18.50
C GLU A 53 -2.79 22.34 -17.65
N THR A 54 -1.66 22.11 -18.32
CA THR A 54 -0.37 21.95 -17.66
C THR A 54 0.72 22.66 -18.45
N LEU A 55 1.77 23.09 -17.77
CA LEU A 55 2.93 23.76 -18.31
C LEU A 55 4.15 22.84 -18.25
N LEU A 56 4.82 22.65 -19.38
CA LEU A 56 6.19 22.15 -19.43
C LEU A 56 7.10 23.33 -19.78
N PRO A 57 7.85 23.90 -18.82
CA PRO A 57 8.65 25.09 -19.06
C PRO A 57 9.83 24.79 -19.99
N LEU A 58 10.31 25.82 -20.70
CA LEU A 58 11.58 25.77 -21.40
C LEU A 58 12.72 26.01 -20.39
N ALA A 59 13.24 24.94 -19.82
CA ALA A 59 14.33 24.95 -18.85
C ALA A 59 15.47 23.99 -19.27
N PRO A 60 16.70 24.14 -18.75
CA PRO A 60 17.82 23.26 -19.10
C PRO A 60 17.51 21.75 -18.95
N ASN A 61 16.70 21.37 -17.96
CA ASN A 61 16.33 19.98 -17.69
C ASN A 61 15.26 19.42 -18.64
N SER A 62 14.43 20.30 -19.22
CA SER A 62 13.34 19.95 -20.14
C SER A 62 13.67 20.24 -21.60
N SER A 63 14.75 20.96 -21.86
CA SER A 63 15.07 21.54 -23.17
C SER A 63 16.27 20.87 -23.81
N ASN A 64 16.00 20.14 -24.88
CA ASN A 64 16.99 19.76 -25.86
C ASN A 64 16.29 19.72 -27.22
N GLN A 65 16.58 20.69 -28.09
CA GLN A 65 15.84 20.90 -29.37
C GLN A 65 16.07 19.78 -30.39
N TYR A 66 16.89 18.78 -30.06
CA TYR A 66 16.95 17.52 -30.79
C TYR A 66 15.78 16.62 -30.38
N ILE A 67 14.97 16.21 -31.37
CA ILE A 67 13.67 15.55 -31.22
C ILE A 67 13.72 14.30 -30.31
N ALA A 68 14.84 13.58 -30.27
CA ALA A 68 14.94 12.29 -29.58
C ALA A 68 14.60 12.34 -28.08
N HIS A 69 14.98 13.41 -27.35
CA HIS A 69 14.67 13.56 -25.92
C HIS A 69 13.45 14.44 -25.66
N GLN A 70 13.25 15.48 -26.47
CA GLN A 70 12.11 16.39 -26.32
C GLN A 70 10.77 15.69 -26.56
N GLY A 71 10.69 14.80 -27.56
CA GLY A 71 9.48 14.04 -27.86
C GLY A 71 8.94 13.26 -26.65
N PRO A 72 9.75 12.43 -25.98
CA PRO A 72 9.37 11.74 -24.75
C PRO A 72 8.91 12.67 -23.61
N LEU A 73 9.54 13.83 -23.41
CA LEU A 73 9.12 14.78 -22.37
C LEU A 73 7.76 15.44 -22.68
N MET A 74 7.52 15.80 -23.95
CA MET A 74 6.22 16.30 -24.39
C MET A 74 5.13 15.23 -24.20
N LEU A 75 5.46 13.98 -24.49
CA LEU A 75 4.55 12.86 -24.30
C LEU A 75 4.23 12.63 -22.82
N LEU A 76 5.24 12.71 -21.93
CA LEU A 76 5.08 12.64 -20.48
C LEU A 76 4.17 13.77 -19.96
N ALA A 77 4.37 15.00 -20.43
CA ALA A 77 3.51 16.12 -20.05
C ALA A 77 2.05 15.86 -20.46
N ALA A 78 1.81 15.40 -21.69
CA ALA A 78 0.46 15.08 -22.17
C ALA A 78 -0.22 13.93 -21.42
N GLU A 79 0.53 12.92 -20.96
CA GLU A 79 -0.01 11.82 -20.16
C GLU A 79 -0.68 12.35 -18.90
N TYR A 80 -0.02 13.25 -18.17
CA TYR A 80 -0.58 13.78 -16.95
C TYR A 80 -1.68 14.80 -17.21
N THR A 81 -1.59 15.61 -18.29
CA THR A 81 -2.69 16.50 -18.68
C THR A 81 -3.97 15.71 -18.99
N GLY A 82 -3.88 14.66 -19.83
CA GLY A 82 -5.05 13.87 -20.20
C GLY A 82 -5.62 13.06 -19.03
N GLY A 83 -4.74 12.53 -18.17
CA GLY A 83 -5.13 11.85 -16.94
C GLY A 83 -5.91 12.77 -16.01
N LEU A 84 -5.41 13.98 -15.75
CA LEU A 84 -6.10 14.99 -14.91
C LEU A 84 -7.49 15.34 -15.45
N ALA A 85 -7.62 15.53 -16.77
CA ALA A 85 -8.92 15.82 -17.38
C ALA A 85 -9.92 14.67 -17.16
N LEU A 86 -9.48 13.40 -17.24
CA LEU A 86 -10.33 12.25 -16.97
C LEU A 86 -10.69 12.12 -15.48
N THR A 87 -9.74 12.31 -14.57
CA THR A 87 -9.97 12.15 -13.13
C THR A 87 -10.86 13.25 -12.53
N SER A 88 -10.96 14.40 -13.20
CA SER A 88 -11.94 15.44 -12.85
C SER A 88 -13.40 14.97 -12.98
N LEU A 89 -13.66 13.88 -13.73
CA LEU A 89 -15.00 13.28 -13.86
C LEU A 89 -15.33 12.26 -12.75
N PHE A 90 -14.35 11.87 -11.93
CA PHE A 90 -14.52 10.90 -10.84
C PHE A 90 -14.64 11.65 -9.51
N HIS A 91 -15.86 12.10 -9.22
CA HIS A 91 -16.14 12.99 -8.09
C HIS A 91 -15.69 12.42 -6.74
N LEU A 92 -14.85 13.17 -6.01
CA LEU A 92 -14.29 12.79 -4.70
C LEU A 92 -13.61 11.41 -4.67
N VAL A 93 -13.07 10.96 -5.80
CA VAL A 93 -12.29 9.72 -5.86
C VAL A 93 -10.81 10.05 -6.01
N PRO A 94 -9.98 9.84 -4.98
CA PRO A 94 -8.53 9.91 -5.10
C PRO A 94 -8.03 8.81 -6.06
N ILE A 95 -7.09 9.16 -6.95
CA ILE A 95 -6.38 8.16 -7.74
C ILE A 95 -5.09 7.77 -7.03
N ILE A 96 -4.93 6.46 -6.86
CA ILE A 96 -3.73 5.85 -6.27
C ILE A 96 -2.49 6.32 -7.02
N GLY A 97 -1.48 6.70 -6.26
CA GLY A 97 -0.22 7.25 -6.72
C GLY A 97 -0.14 8.76 -6.61
N PHE A 98 -1.26 9.51 -6.57
CA PHE A 98 -1.23 10.97 -6.63
C PHE A 98 -2.02 11.66 -5.51
N TRP A 99 -3.14 11.08 -5.09
CA TRP A 99 -3.92 11.59 -3.97
C TRP A 99 -3.85 10.62 -2.80
N PRO A 100 -3.74 11.11 -1.55
CA PRO A 100 -3.89 10.25 -0.39
C PRO A 100 -5.34 9.73 -0.32
N SER A 101 -5.51 8.41 -0.26
CA SER A 101 -6.78 7.79 0.14
C SER A 101 -6.79 7.56 1.63
N VAL A 102 -7.93 7.73 2.32
CA VAL A 102 -8.07 7.44 3.76
C VAL A 102 -8.96 6.22 4.02
N ASP A 103 -9.55 5.66 2.97
CA ASP A 103 -10.46 4.52 3.00
C ASP A 103 -10.35 3.72 1.68
N ASP A 104 -11.33 2.85 1.46
CA ASP A 104 -11.45 2.02 0.26
C ASP A 104 -12.03 2.76 -0.97
N ASN A 105 -12.37 4.04 -0.85
CA ASN A 105 -12.85 4.88 -1.94
C ASN A 105 -11.67 5.46 -2.72
N ALA A 106 -11.01 4.64 -3.53
CA ALA A 106 -9.98 5.10 -4.45
C ALA A 106 -10.12 4.51 -5.86
N GLY A 107 -9.47 5.16 -6.82
CA GLY A 107 -9.37 4.75 -8.20
C GLY A 107 -7.97 4.29 -8.56
N TYR A 108 -7.90 3.35 -9.50
CA TYR A 108 -6.68 3.02 -10.21
C TYR A 108 -6.80 3.51 -11.65
N MET A 109 -5.72 4.06 -12.19
CA MET A 109 -5.66 4.54 -13.57
C MET A 109 -4.30 4.19 -14.18
N TRP A 110 -4.31 3.82 -15.45
CA TRP A 110 -3.10 3.45 -16.19
C TRP A 110 -3.17 3.93 -17.64
N GLY A 111 -2.05 4.43 -18.18
CA GLY A 111 -1.89 4.75 -19.60
C GLY A 111 -1.80 3.46 -20.43
N ALA A 112 -2.82 3.17 -21.24
CA ALA A 112 -2.91 1.94 -22.03
C ALA A 112 -2.32 2.08 -23.45
N LYS A 113 -2.40 3.28 -24.03
CA LYS A 113 -1.87 3.58 -25.38
C LYS A 113 -1.60 5.07 -25.49
N ALA A 114 -0.52 5.44 -26.16
CA ALA A 114 -0.23 6.82 -26.50
C ALA A 114 0.17 6.96 -27.97
N SER A 115 -0.18 8.09 -28.59
CA SER A 115 0.38 8.51 -29.87
C SER A 115 0.53 10.02 -29.88
N ILE A 116 1.51 10.51 -30.61
CA ILE A 116 1.78 11.94 -30.74
C ILE A 116 2.19 12.26 -32.17
N LYS A 117 1.63 13.35 -32.69
CA LYS A 117 1.97 13.93 -33.98
C LYS A 117 2.56 15.31 -33.74
N TRP A 118 3.84 15.46 -34.08
CA TRP A 118 4.54 16.74 -34.04
C TRP A 118 4.33 17.51 -35.34
N PHE A 119 4.12 18.82 -35.22
CA PHE A 119 4.04 19.75 -36.33
C PHE A 119 5.28 20.64 -36.41
N ALA A 120 5.85 21.01 -35.26
CA ALA A 120 7.08 21.79 -35.15
C ALA A 120 7.83 21.46 -33.83
N PRO A 121 9.15 21.71 -33.77
CA PRO A 121 9.89 21.67 -32.51
C PRO A 121 9.35 22.71 -31.53
N SER A 122 9.33 22.38 -30.23
CA SER A 122 9.01 23.38 -29.22
C SER A 122 10.27 24.15 -28.79
N CYS A 123 10.21 25.48 -28.83
CA CYS A 123 11.32 26.35 -28.41
C CYS A 123 10.89 27.36 -27.33
N HIS A 124 9.74 27.15 -26.69
CA HIS A 124 9.17 27.99 -25.63
C HIS A 124 8.52 27.11 -24.56
N ASN A 125 7.96 27.75 -23.53
CA ASN A 125 7.09 27.07 -22.57
C ASN A 125 5.94 26.39 -23.31
N LEU A 126 5.80 25.08 -23.12
CA LEU A 126 4.81 24.26 -23.79
C LEU A 126 3.57 24.12 -22.90
N THR A 127 2.44 24.65 -23.35
CA THR A 127 1.15 24.50 -22.67
C THR A 127 0.41 23.30 -23.26
N CYS A 128 0.12 22.29 -22.43
CA CYS A 128 -0.67 21.12 -22.82
C CYS A 128 -2.11 21.31 -22.34
N LYS A 129 -3.09 21.07 -23.23
CA LYS A 129 -4.52 21.22 -22.96
C LYS A 129 -5.25 19.93 -23.32
N ALA A 130 -5.96 19.35 -22.36
CA ALA A 130 -6.80 18.18 -22.57
C ALA A 130 -8.26 18.54 -22.31
N ARG A 131 -9.17 18.10 -23.19
CA ARG A 131 -10.62 18.35 -23.04
C ARG A 131 -11.43 17.09 -23.41
N ILE A 132 -12.43 16.81 -22.60
CA ILE A 132 -13.43 15.76 -22.79
C ILE A 132 -14.76 16.43 -23.11
N GLU A 133 -15.38 16.04 -24.21
CA GLU A 133 -16.69 16.57 -24.60
C GLU A 133 -17.75 16.29 -23.52
N PRO A 134 -18.58 17.28 -23.13
CA PRO A 134 -19.60 17.14 -22.08
C PRO A 134 -20.52 15.94 -22.26
N GLU A 135 -20.84 15.60 -23.51
CA GLU A 135 -21.67 14.45 -23.89
C GLU A 135 -21.13 13.10 -23.39
N LYS A 136 -19.81 13.00 -23.17
CA LYS A 136 -19.15 11.77 -22.70
C LYS A 136 -19.06 11.68 -21.17
N TRP A 137 -19.25 12.79 -20.45
CA TRP A 137 -18.97 12.87 -19.01
C TRP A 137 -19.78 11.87 -18.21
N GLU A 138 -21.10 11.86 -18.42
CA GLU A 138 -22.02 11.02 -17.66
C GLU A 138 -21.74 9.53 -17.88
N GLY A 139 -21.48 9.12 -19.12
CA GLY A 139 -21.14 7.74 -19.45
C GLY A 139 -19.86 7.27 -18.75
N LEU A 140 -18.80 8.09 -18.78
CA LEU A 140 -17.53 7.76 -18.15
C LEU A 140 -17.65 7.69 -16.62
N ALA A 141 -18.25 8.70 -16.00
CA ALA A 141 -18.40 8.76 -14.55
C ALA A 141 -19.31 7.65 -14.02
N LYS A 142 -20.44 7.36 -14.69
CA LYS A 142 -21.32 6.25 -14.30
C LYS A 142 -20.61 4.91 -14.40
N ARG A 143 -19.85 4.65 -15.48
CA ARG A 143 -19.10 3.39 -15.60
C ARG A 143 -18.13 3.23 -14.44
N PHE A 144 -17.34 4.26 -14.16
CA PHE A 144 -16.38 4.26 -13.06
C PHE A 144 -17.06 4.04 -11.70
N ALA A 145 -18.14 4.79 -11.40
CA ALA A 145 -18.87 4.69 -10.14
C ALA A 145 -19.48 3.31 -9.89
N HIS A 146 -19.92 2.61 -10.94
CA HIS A 146 -20.41 1.22 -10.85
C HIS A 146 -19.28 0.18 -10.78
N GLY A 147 -18.02 0.60 -10.68
CA GLY A 147 -16.86 -0.28 -10.69
C GLY A 147 -16.66 -1.03 -12.00
N ASN A 148 -17.12 -0.45 -13.11
CA ASN A 148 -16.84 -0.98 -14.44
C ASN A 148 -15.56 -0.35 -15.00
N LYS A 149 -14.85 -1.12 -15.83
CA LYS A 149 -13.67 -0.66 -16.55
C LYS A 149 -14.04 0.54 -17.44
N VAL A 150 -13.30 1.63 -17.29
CA VAL A 150 -13.31 2.80 -18.18
C VAL A 150 -12.11 2.68 -19.11
N ALA A 151 -12.35 2.80 -20.41
CA ALA A 151 -11.32 2.93 -21.43
C ALA A 151 -11.65 4.17 -22.26
N ALA A 152 -10.83 5.22 -22.17
CA ALA A 152 -11.12 6.51 -22.79
C ALA A 152 -9.87 7.10 -23.45
N THR A 153 -9.99 7.46 -24.74
CA THR A 153 -8.97 8.19 -25.47
C THR A 153 -9.21 9.69 -25.33
N ILE A 154 -8.24 10.39 -24.75
CA ILE A 154 -8.29 11.82 -24.48
C ILE A 154 -7.31 12.51 -25.43
N PRO A 155 -7.76 13.46 -26.26
CA PRO A 155 -6.88 14.27 -27.09
C PRO A 155 -6.22 15.36 -26.23
N ILE A 156 -4.94 15.63 -26.51
CA ILE A 156 -4.15 16.68 -25.88
C ILE A 156 -3.51 17.53 -26.97
N GLU A 157 -3.77 18.83 -26.92
CA GLU A 157 -3.15 19.81 -27.81
C GLU A 157 -2.04 20.54 -27.08
N MET A 158 -0.90 20.75 -27.75
CA MET A 158 0.31 21.32 -27.15
C MET A 158 0.72 22.60 -27.88
N TYR A 159 0.87 23.69 -27.15
CA TYR A 159 1.03 25.03 -27.70
C TYR A 159 2.29 25.74 -27.19
N ASN A 160 2.92 26.51 -28.08
CA ASN A 160 3.86 27.57 -27.73
C ASN A 160 3.17 28.92 -27.94
N GLY A 161 2.65 29.52 -26.87
CA GLY A 161 1.75 30.67 -27.02
C GLY A 161 0.49 30.26 -27.80
N GLU A 162 0.30 30.80 -28.99
CA GLU A 162 -0.83 30.48 -29.87
C GLU A 162 -0.50 29.40 -30.92
N ASP A 163 0.78 29.06 -31.11
CA ASP A 163 1.20 28.13 -32.14
C ASP A 163 1.04 26.67 -31.67
N LEU A 164 0.33 25.86 -32.46
CA LEU A 164 0.14 24.44 -32.20
C LEU A 164 1.40 23.63 -32.59
N MET A 165 2.09 23.09 -31.60
CA MET A 165 3.34 22.34 -31.77
C MET A 165 3.12 20.85 -32.01
N ALA A 166 2.14 20.26 -31.30
CA ALA A 166 1.84 18.84 -31.42
C ALA A 166 0.42 18.51 -30.96
N ARG A 167 -0.06 17.33 -31.39
CA ARG A 167 -1.28 16.69 -30.87
C ARG A 167 -0.94 15.31 -30.37
N ALA A 168 -1.30 15.00 -29.14
CA ALA A 168 -1.22 13.67 -28.57
C ALA A 168 -2.62 13.09 -28.33
N GLU A 169 -2.70 11.77 -28.32
CA GLU A 169 -3.85 11.02 -27.87
C GLU A 169 -3.38 9.99 -26.86
N PHE A 170 -3.99 10.01 -25.67
CA PHE A 170 -3.74 9.00 -24.65
C PHE A 170 -5.02 8.23 -24.36
N THR A 171 -4.94 6.91 -24.42
CA THR A 171 -5.98 6.02 -23.95
C THR A 171 -5.67 5.63 -22.52
N TYR A 172 -6.56 5.96 -21.60
CA TYR A 172 -6.48 5.56 -20.20
C TYR A 172 -7.39 4.38 -19.95
N TRP A 173 -6.90 3.44 -19.15
CA TRP A 173 -7.71 2.47 -18.45
C TRP A 173 -7.91 2.96 -17.01
N ALA A 174 -9.13 2.92 -16.48
CA ALA A 174 -9.41 3.28 -15.09
C ALA A 174 -10.53 2.43 -14.48
N GLN A 175 -10.46 2.18 -13.18
CA GLN A 175 -11.48 1.46 -12.42
C GLN A 175 -11.38 1.80 -10.92
N ASN A 176 -12.51 1.82 -10.21
CA ASN A 176 -12.50 1.98 -8.76
C ASN A 176 -12.02 0.70 -8.04
N LEU A 177 -11.58 0.83 -6.79
CA LEU A 177 -11.08 -0.29 -5.98
C LEU A 177 -12.12 -1.38 -5.77
N THR A 178 -13.40 -1.05 -5.56
CA THR A 178 -14.48 -2.06 -5.43
C THR A 178 -14.55 -2.97 -6.67
N GLY A 179 -14.46 -2.39 -7.86
CA GLY A 179 -14.48 -3.13 -9.12
C GLY A 179 -13.24 -4.00 -9.31
N LEU A 180 -12.08 -3.52 -8.87
CA LEU A 180 -10.82 -4.26 -8.89
C LEU A 180 -10.81 -5.45 -7.91
N LYS A 181 -11.39 -5.28 -6.72
CA LYS A 181 -11.49 -6.30 -5.67
C LYS A 181 -12.46 -7.45 -6.01
N ARG A 182 -13.31 -7.32 -7.04
CA ARG A 182 -14.41 -8.27 -7.35
C ARG A 182 -13.96 -9.73 -7.43
N HIS A 183 -12.75 -9.99 -7.92
CA HIS A 183 -12.18 -11.33 -8.05
C HIS A 183 -10.87 -11.48 -7.27
N ALA A 184 -10.69 -10.70 -6.20
CA ALA A 184 -9.48 -10.69 -5.38
C ALA A 184 -9.07 -12.06 -4.83
N PHE A 185 -10.05 -12.93 -4.58
CA PHE A 185 -9.82 -14.28 -4.02
C PHE A 185 -9.60 -15.36 -5.09
N ASP A 186 -9.90 -15.09 -6.36
CA ASP A 186 -9.75 -16.06 -7.46
C ASP A 186 -8.45 -15.79 -8.21
N VAL A 187 -7.44 -16.66 -8.01
CA VAL A 187 -6.09 -16.49 -8.58
C VAL A 187 -6.05 -16.43 -10.10
N ASP A 188 -7.05 -17.02 -10.78
CA ASP A 188 -7.11 -17.05 -12.24
C ASP A 188 -7.85 -15.83 -12.81
N LYS A 189 -8.64 -15.13 -11.99
CA LYS A 189 -9.49 -14.00 -12.41
C LYS A 189 -9.12 -12.66 -11.76
N ILE A 190 -8.22 -12.65 -10.79
CA ILE A 190 -7.74 -11.43 -10.14
C ILE A 190 -7.19 -10.44 -11.17
N ASP A 191 -7.56 -9.17 -11.04
CA ASP A 191 -7.04 -8.13 -11.92
C ASP A 191 -5.54 -7.90 -11.65
N ILE A 192 -4.73 -7.85 -12.71
CA ILE A 192 -3.26 -7.79 -12.60
C ILE A 192 -2.77 -6.56 -11.80
N LEU A 193 -3.47 -5.43 -11.91
CA LEU A 193 -3.11 -4.21 -11.19
C LEU A 193 -3.47 -4.32 -9.72
N TYR A 194 -4.60 -4.97 -9.41
CA TYR A 194 -4.96 -5.27 -8.03
C TYR A 194 -4.00 -6.29 -7.39
N ALA A 195 -3.65 -7.36 -8.11
CA ALA A 195 -2.64 -8.32 -7.65
C ALA A 195 -1.29 -7.65 -7.37
N HIS A 196 -0.86 -6.73 -8.24
CA HIS A 196 0.35 -5.94 -8.00
C HIS A 196 0.24 -5.07 -6.75
N LYS A 197 -0.88 -4.35 -6.59
CA LYS A 197 -1.17 -3.52 -5.41
C LYS A 197 -1.11 -4.35 -4.12
N THR A 198 -1.83 -5.47 -4.05
CA THR A 198 -1.86 -6.38 -2.88
C THR A 198 -0.46 -6.81 -2.44
N GLN A 199 0.46 -7.02 -3.39
CA GLN A 199 1.84 -7.41 -3.08
C GLN A 199 2.77 -6.24 -2.73
N THR A 200 2.38 -4.99 -3.01
CA THR A 200 3.32 -3.85 -3.02
C THR A 200 3.83 -3.53 -1.62
N THR A 201 2.95 -3.42 -0.62
CA THR A 201 3.38 -3.18 0.77
C THR A 201 4.18 -4.36 1.31
N ALA A 202 3.76 -5.59 1.01
CA ALA A 202 4.52 -6.78 1.40
C ALA A 202 5.95 -6.75 0.81
N LYS A 203 6.11 -6.34 -0.46
CA LYS A 203 7.40 -6.15 -1.14
C LYS A 203 8.24 -5.02 -0.52
N LEU A 204 7.60 -3.91 -0.11
CA LEU A 204 8.28 -2.83 0.62
C LEU A 204 8.85 -3.36 1.95
N ILE A 205 8.05 -4.07 2.74
CA ILE A 205 8.46 -4.62 4.03
C ILE A 205 9.62 -5.59 3.90
N VAL A 206 9.54 -6.57 3.00
CA VAL A 206 10.67 -7.50 2.79
C VAL A 206 11.88 -6.80 2.17
N GLY A 207 11.68 -5.72 1.40
CA GLY A 207 12.76 -4.84 0.93
C GLY A 207 13.50 -4.15 2.07
N LEU A 208 12.79 -3.69 3.10
CA LEU A 208 13.40 -3.12 4.31
C LEU A 208 14.16 -4.17 5.12
N ARG A 209 13.64 -5.42 5.17
CA ARG A 209 14.41 -6.54 5.74
C ARG A 209 15.66 -6.86 4.91
N ALA A 210 15.57 -6.80 3.59
CA ALA A 210 16.70 -7.03 2.69
C ALA A 210 17.80 -5.97 2.87
N MET A 211 17.45 -4.71 3.11
CA MET A 211 18.41 -3.65 3.44
C MET A 211 19.18 -3.94 4.74
N GLU A 212 18.59 -4.65 5.72
CA GLU A 212 19.34 -5.12 6.90
C GLU A 212 20.43 -6.12 6.50
N GLN A 213 20.14 -6.99 5.54
CA GLN A 213 21.09 -8.00 5.05
C GLN A 213 22.24 -7.41 4.23
N GLU A 214 22.11 -6.16 3.74
CA GLU A 214 23.21 -5.42 3.10
C GLU A 214 24.29 -4.99 4.11
N LYS A 215 24.00 -4.98 5.42
CA LYS A 215 24.97 -4.67 6.47
C LYS A 215 25.96 -5.82 6.69
N PRO A 216 27.18 -5.52 7.21
CA PRO A 216 28.09 -6.55 7.72
C PRO A 216 27.40 -7.43 8.77
N VAL A 217 27.70 -8.72 8.79
CA VAL A 217 27.01 -9.73 9.62
C VAL A 217 26.97 -9.32 11.09
N GLU A 218 28.07 -8.80 11.62
CA GLU A 218 28.21 -8.35 13.00
C GLU A 218 27.37 -7.11 13.37
N GLN A 219 26.81 -6.43 12.37
CA GLN A 219 25.96 -5.24 12.54
C GLN A 219 24.47 -5.53 12.28
N ARG A 220 24.14 -6.72 11.79
CA ARG A 220 22.76 -7.12 11.51
C ARG A 220 22.02 -7.39 12.82
N ARG A 221 20.76 -6.96 12.87
CA ARG A 221 19.84 -7.28 13.99
C ARG A 221 19.23 -8.67 13.89
N PHE A 222 19.14 -9.21 12.68
CA PHE A 222 18.64 -10.55 12.38
C PHE A 222 19.21 -11.01 11.04
N ASP A 223 19.29 -12.33 10.84
CA ASP A 223 19.63 -12.93 9.56
C ASP A 223 18.37 -13.45 8.88
N ASP A 224 18.13 -12.98 7.65
CA ASP A 224 17.06 -13.40 6.76
C ASP A 224 17.65 -13.65 5.36
N PRO A 225 18.17 -14.86 5.09
CA PRO A 225 18.84 -15.16 3.82
C PRO A 225 17.88 -15.11 2.61
N TYR A 226 16.57 -15.09 2.84
CA TYR A 226 15.56 -15.07 1.79
C TYR A 226 15.13 -13.63 1.42
N ALA A 227 15.36 -12.63 2.27
CA ALA A 227 14.82 -11.28 2.11
C ALA A 227 15.17 -10.65 0.75
N ILE A 228 16.43 -10.74 0.31
CA ILE A 228 16.88 -10.14 -0.96
C ILE A 228 16.14 -10.77 -2.15
N MET A 229 15.99 -12.10 -2.14
CA MET A 229 15.29 -12.85 -3.19
C MET A 229 13.80 -12.50 -3.22
N LEU A 230 13.13 -12.55 -2.06
CA LEU A 230 11.69 -12.30 -1.91
C LEU A 230 11.32 -10.85 -2.24
N ALA A 231 12.15 -9.88 -1.86
CA ALA A 231 11.97 -8.48 -2.23
C ALA A 231 12.14 -8.26 -3.73
N GLY A 232 13.14 -8.93 -4.31
CA GLY A 232 13.63 -8.65 -5.66
C GLY A 232 14.06 -7.19 -5.83
N LYS A 233 14.42 -6.82 -7.07
CA LYS A 233 14.83 -5.44 -7.38
C LYS A 233 13.73 -4.43 -7.07
N HIS A 234 12.47 -4.80 -7.27
CA HIS A 234 11.34 -3.88 -7.04
C HIS A 234 11.15 -3.56 -5.55
N GLY A 235 11.07 -4.56 -4.68
CA GLY A 235 10.89 -4.35 -3.24
C GLY A 235 12.05 -3.58 -2.60
N ILE A 236 13.30 -3.88 -2.99
CA ILE A 236 14.48 -3.13 -2.53
C ILE A 236 14.44 -1.68 -3.01
N THR A 237 14.00 -1.43 -4.25
CA THR A 237 13.88 -0.06 -4.78
C THR A 237 12.80 0.73 -4.05
N LEU A 238 11.66 0.10 -3.75
CA LEU A 238 10.59 0.69 -2.94
C LEU A 238 11.10 1.02 -1.53
N ALA A 239 11.79 0.09 -0.89
CA ALA A 239 12.38 0.30 0.44
C ALA A 239 13.36 1.48 0.45
N LYS A 240 14.30 1.53 -0.51
CA LYS A 240 15.24 2.65 -0.64
C LYS A 240 14.51 3.98 -0.88
N ARG A 241 13.47 4.00 -1.71
CA ARG A 241 12.65 5.19 -1.95
C ARG A 241 11.98 5.70 -0.66
N PHE A 242 11.37 4.80 0.11
CA PHE A 242 10.73 5.16 1.38
C PHE A 242 11.75 5.62 2.42
N SER A 243 12.92 4.96 2.49
CA SER A 243 13.99 5.32 3.43
C SER A 243 14.66 6.67 3.11
N ILE A 244 14.54 7.22 1.89
CA ILE A 244 14.99 8.60 1.61
C ILE A 244 14.13 9.61 2.39
N ALA A 245 12.82 9.40 2.46
CA ALA A 245 11.90 10.28 3.17
C ALA A 245 11.84 9.99 4.67
N THR A 246 11.95 8.71 5.05
CA THR A 246 11.84 8.25 6.45
C THR A 246 12.94 7.21 6.75
N PRO A 247 14.18 7.63 7.03
CA PRO A 247 15.30 6.73 7.30
C PRO A 247 15.05 5.76 8.47
N GLN A 248 14.27 6.18 9.47
CA GLN A 248 13.91 5.41 10.66
C GLN A 248 13.12 4.14 10.35
N LEU A 249 12.44 4.11 9.20
CA LEU A 249 11.59 2.98 8.79
C LEU A 249 12.36 1.66 8.74
N GLN A 250 13.62 1.67 8.29
CA GLN A 250 14.44 0.45 8.29
C GLN A 250 14.66 -0.07 9.71
N ASN A 251 15.00 0.81 10.66
CA ASN A 251 15.21 0.43 12.05
C ASN A 251 13.93 -0.08 12.70
N MET A 252 12.77 0.50 12.36
CA MET A 252 11.45 0.03 12.82
C MET A 252 11.18 -1.41 12.38
N ILE A 253 11.34 -1.70 11.10
CA ILE A 253 11.10 -3.05 10.57
C ILE A 253 12.16 -4.04 11.08
N ALA A 254 13.40 -3.60 11.28
CA ALA A 254 14.44 -4.46 11.84
C ALA A 254 14.17 -4.78 13.32
N ALA A 255 13.75 -3.79 14.12
CA ALA A 255 13.34 -4.00 15.51
C ALA A 255 12.11 -4.92 15.60
N ARG A 256 11.12 -4.72 14.73
CA ARG A 256 9.95 -5.60 14.62
C ARG A 256 10.34 -7.04 14.33
N THR A 257 11.25 -7.21 13.37
CA THR A 257 11.68 -8.54 12.95
C THR A 257 12.41 -9.25 14.07
N GLN A 258 13.38 -8.56 14.70
CA GLN A 258 14.16 -9.06 15.82
C GLN A 258 13.29 -9.43 17.03
N ASP A 259 12.32 -8.58 17.37
CA ASP A 259 11.42 -8.81 18.51
C ASP A 259 10.58 -10.08 18.31
N LEU A 260 9.87 -10.17 17.19
CA LEU A 260 9.03 -11.32 16.86
C LEU A 260 9.85 -12.62 16.78
N ASP A 261 11.05 -12.59 16.19
CA ASP A 261 11.94 -13.76 16.16
C ASP A 261 12.29 -14.24 17.57
N THR A 262 12.62 -13.29 18.46
CA THR A 262 13.00 -13.57 19.84
C THR A 262 11.84 -14.18 20.62
N GLU A 263 10.64 -13.61 20.50
CA GLU A 263 9.45 -14.11 21.20
C GLU A 263 9.03 -15.49 20.69
N LEU A 264 9.05 -15.71 19.37
CA LEU A 264 8.70 -16.99 18.76
C LEU A 264 9.69 -18.10 19.16
N LEU A 265 11.00 -17.82 19.10
CA LEU A 265 12.04 -18.76 19.55
C LEU A 265 11.90 -19.07 21.05
N SER A 266 11.71 -18.03 21.87
CA SER A 266 11.54 -18.21 23.32
C SER A 266 10.31 -19.05 23.64
N PHE A 267 9.18 -18.79 22.98
CA PHE A 267 7.99 -19.62 23.11
C PHE A 267 8.24 -21.08 22.76
N SER A 268 8.89 -21.34 21.61
CA SER A 268 9.15 -22.71 21.14
C SER A 268 9.98 -23.55 22.12
N GLN A 269 10.81 -22.92 22.95
CA GLN A 269 11.62 -23.58 23.98
C GLN A 269 10.84 -23.94 25.26
N THR A 270 9.61 -23.41 25.43
CA THR A 270 8.79 -23.62 26.65
C THR A 270 7.75 -24.73 26.53
N VAL A 271 7.64 -25.34 25.35
CA VAL A 271 6.62 -26.32 24.98
C VAL A 271 7.22 -27.43 24.12
N ASP A 272 6.74 -28.67 24.28
CA ASP A 272 7.27 -29.82 23.53
C ASP A 272 6.77 -29.85 22.08
N THR A 273 5.54 -29.39 21.84
CA THR A 273 4.92 -29.29 20.52
C THR A 273 3.91 -28.16 20.54
N CYS A 274 3.83 -27.39 19.46
CA CYS A 274 2.94 -26.24 19.37
C CYS A 274 2.39 -26.00 17.97
N ASN A 275 1.33 -25.21 17.90
CA ASN A 275 0.91 -24.58 16.65
C ASN A 275 1.57 -23.21 16.51
N VAL A 276 1.91 -22.84 15.29
CA VAL A 276 2.23 -21.46 14.90
C VAL A 276 1.21 -21.03 13.85
N ILE A 277 0.39 -20.03 14.17
CA ILE A 277 -0.59 -19.47 13.23
C ILE A 277 -0.05 -18.12 12.77
N ASN A 278 0.27 -18.00 11.49
CA ASN A 278 0.84 -16.79 10.90
C ASN A 278 -0.19 -16.10 10.00
N ILE A 279 -0.80 -15.03 10.51
CA ILE A 279 -1.89 -14.30 9.88
C ILE A 279 -1.32 -13.20 8.99
N GLY A 280 -1.65 -13.24 7.69
CA GLY A 280 -1.08 -12.34 6.69
C GLY A 280 0.38 -12.69 6.38
N ALA A 281 0.64 -13.98 6.17
CA ALA A 281 2.01 -14.52 6.10
C ALA A 281 2.92 -13.81 5.07
N GLY A 282 2.36 -13.32 3.97
CA GLY A 282 3.03 -12.57 2.92
C GLY A 282 4.39 -13.16 2.55
N TYR A 283 5.43 -12.34 2.66
CA TYR A 283 6.82 -12.73 2.43
C TYR A 283 7.59 -13.07 3.73
N ASP A 284 6.92 -13.40 4.84
CA ASP A 284 7.60 -13.78 6.09
C ASP A 284 8.40 -15.09 5.93
N SER A 285 9.72 -15.05 6.00
CA SER A 285 10.58 -16.23 5.85
C SER A 285 10.95 -16.92 7.17
N ARG A 286 10.41 -16.48 8.32
CA ARG A 286 10.80 -16.94 9.67
C ARG A 286 10.89 -18.45 9.77
N LEU A 287 9.90 -19.17 9.27
CA LEU A 287 9.83 -20.62 9.43
C LEU A 287 10.77 -21.39 8.50
N TRP A 288 11.48 -20.71 7.60
CA TRP A 288 12.57 -21.26 6.80
C TRP A 288 13.95 -20.96 7.40
N ARG A 289 14.05 -19.96 8.29
CA ARG A 289 15.33 -19.48 8.86
C ARG A 289 15.46 -19.67 10.38
N LEU A 290 14.34 -19.73 11.10
CA LEU A 290 14.26 -20.06 12.51
C LEU A 290 13.98 -21.57 12.59
N HIS A 291 14.97 -22.33 13.05
CA HIS A 291 14.89 -23.80 13.17
C HIS A 291 13.96 -24.22 14.31
N ILE A 292 12.65 -24.14 14.08
CA ILE A 292 11.60 -24.48 15.06
C ILE A 292 10.96 -25.81 14.65
N ASP A 293 11.59 -26.90 15.07
CA ASP A 293 11.23 -28.25 14.60
C ASP A 293 10.01 -28.85 15.32
N ASN A 294 9.58 -28.23 16.44
CA ASN A 294 8.43 -28.64 17.23
C ASN A 294 7.12 -27.92 16.87
N ALA A 295 7.12 -27.10 15.81
CA ALA A 295 5.96 -26.32 15.39
C ALA A 295 5.23 -26.96 14.20
N ILE A 296 3.91 -27.01 14.29
CA ILE A 296 3.00 -27.19 13.16
C ILE A 296 2.51 -25.81 12.74
N VAL A 297 2.76 -25.44 11.50
CA VAL A 297 2.60 -24.07 11.01
C VAL A 297 1.36 -23.98 10.14
N TYR A 298 0.59 -22.92 10.36
CA TYR A 298 -0.53 -22.51 9.53
C TYR A 298 -0.26 -21.10 9.02
N ASP A 299 0.17 -20.98 7.75
CA ASP A 299 0.34 -19.69 7.06
C ASP A 299 -1.00 -19.30 6.43
N LEU A 300 -1.60 -18.22 6.91
CA LEU A 300 -2.91 -17.72 6.50
C LEU A 300 -2.73 -16.47 5.65
N ASP A 301 -3.17 -16.48 4.40
CA ASP A 301 -3.15 -15.27 3.54
C ASP A 301 -4.12 -15.42 2.36
N LEU A 302 -4.26 -14.35 1.58
CA LEU A 302 -4.95 -14.37 0.30
C LEU A 302 -4.31 -15.39 -0.64
N PRO A 303 -5.10 -16.09 -1.47
CA PRO A 303 -4.62 -17.08 -2.43
C PRO A 303 -3.46 -16.60 -3.31
N ILE A 304 -3.50 -15.34 -3.73
CA ILE A 304 -2.44 -14.73 -4.55
C ILE A 304 -1.10 -14.65 -3.81
N MET A 305 -1.11 -14.29 -2.52
CA MET A 305 0.10 -14.18 -1.70
C MET A 305 0.72 -15.55 -1.43
N LEU A 306 -0.11 -16.53 -1.08
CA LEU A 306 0.34 -17.92 -0.89
C LEU A 306 0.93 -18.50 -2.17
N ASN A 307 0.37 -18.18 -3.34
CA ASN A 307 0.91 -18.65 -4.61
C ASN A 307 2.28 -18.04 -4.94
N GLU A 308 2.48 -16.74 -4.67
CA GLU A 308 3.78 -16.10 -4.86
C GLU A 308 4.86 -16.66 -3.90
N ARG A 309 4.46 -16.95 -2.66
CA ARG A 309 5.33 -17.55 -1.65
C ARG A 309 5.83 -18.93 -2.09
N ARG A 310 4.93 -19.82 -2.53
CA ARG A 310 5.27 -21.16 -3.07
C ARG A 310 6.20 -21.15 -4.27
N LYS A 311 6.18 -20.09 -5.08
CA LYS A 311 7.11 -19.93 -6.21
C LYS A 311 8.52 -19.57 -5.75
N SER A 312 8.65 -18.96 -4.57
CA SER A 312 9.89 -18.32 -4.11
C SER A 312 10.56 -19.09 -2.97
N LEU A 313 9.78 -19.80 -2.16
CA LEU A 313 10.24 -20.64 -1.06
C LEU A 313 9.95 -22.11 -1.41
N ASP A 314 10.94 -22.96 -1.22
CA ASP A 314 10.79 -24.40 -1.46
C ASP A 314 10.10 -25.06 -0.25
N ASP A 315 8.81 -25.32 -0.40
CA ASP A 315 7.98 -25.97 0.62
C ASP A 315 8.25 -27.49 0.71
N ASN A 316 8.92 -28.08 -0.29
CA ASN A 316 9.07 -29.54 -0.39
C ASN A 316 9.85 -30.16 0.78
N ASN A 317 10.58 -29.35 1.55
CA ASN A 317 11.40 -29.81 2.67
C ASN A 317 10.74 -29.63 4.05
N ARG A 318 9.50 -29.12 4.14
CA ARG A 318 8.81 -28.92 5.43
C ARG A 318 7.33 -29.33 5.39
N ASN A 319 7.08 -30.63 5.60
CA ASN A 319 5.73 -31.21 5.70
C ASN A 319 4.87 -30.63 6.84
N THR A 320 5.43 -29.79 7.72
CA THR A 320 4.74 -29.17 8.85
C THR A 320 4.18 -27.77 8.55
N ILE A 321 4.36 -27.26 7.32
CA ILE A 321 3.85 -25.95 6.90
C ILE A 321 2.60 -26.12 6.04
N HIS A 322 1.47 -25.64 6.55
CA HIS A 322 0.18 -25.66 5.90
C HIS A 322 -0.19 -24.26 5.42
N SER A 323 -0.24 -24.04 4.10
CA SER A 323 -0.72 -22.79 3.50
C SER A 323 -2.24 -22.80 3.37
N ILE A 324 -2.94 -21.92 4.09
CA ILE A 324 -4.41 -21.86 4.12
C ILE A 324 -4.90 -20.53 3.55
N ALA A 325 -5.61 -20.62 2.43
CA ALA A 325 -6.22 -19.45 1.79
C ALA A 325 -7.34 -18.86 2.66
N ILE A 326 -7.21 -17.57 3.00
CA ILE A 326 -8.21 -16.84 3.77
C ILE A 326 -8.26 -15.37 3.35
N ASP A 327 -9.44 -14.78 3.42
CA ASP A 327 -9.66 -13.34 3.33
C ASP A 327 -10.27 -12.88 4.64
N LEU A 328 -9.50 -12.14 5.45
CA LEU A 328 -9.90 -11.69 6.78
C LEU A 328 -11.13 -10.77 6.77
N GLU A 329 -11.42 -10.12 5.64
CA GLU A 329 -12.64 -9.31 5.51
C GLU A 329 -13.89 -10.18 5.50
N ASN A 330 -13.80 -11.39 4.93
CA ASN A 330 -14.96 -12.21 4.62
C ASN A 330 -15.01 -13.54 5.39
N HIS A 331 -13.90 -13.98 5.98
CA HIS A 331 -13.77 -15.28 6.63
C HIS A 331 -13.36 -15.15 8.10
N SER A 332 -13.78 -16.11 8.93
CA SER A 332 -13.36 -16.26 10.33
C SER A 332 -12.10 -17.12 10.39
N ILE A 333 -11.10 -16.67 11.14
CA ILE A 333 -9.85 -17.41 11.36
C ILE A 333 -10.15 -18.70 12.13
N HIS A 334 -10.95 -18.60 13.19
CA HIS A 334 -11.29 -19.75 14.02
C HIS A 334 -12.00 -20.83 13.21
N LYS A 335 -13.04 -20.47 12.45
CA LYS A 335 -13.77 -21.43 11.60
C LYS A 335 -12.84 -22.08 10.56
N THR A 336 -12.02 -21.28 9.90
CA THR A 336 -11.11 -21.75 8.82
C THR A 336 -10.10 -22.78 9.35
N LEU A 337 -9.56 -22.58 10.55
CA LEU A 337 -8.61 -23.51 11.17
C LEU A 337 -9.28 -24.79 11.67
N MET A 338 -10.47 -24.69 12.28
CA MET A 338 -11.22 -25.86 12.76
C MET A 338 -11.68 -26.79 11.64
N GLU A 339 -11.73 -26.31 10.40
CA GLU A 339 -12.03 -27.12 9.21
C GLU A 339 -10.82 -27.92 8.69
N GLN A 340 -9.60 -27.65 9.19
CA GLN A 340 -8.40 -28.38 8.78
C GLN A 340 -8.27 -29.69 9.55
N SER A 341 -8.07 -30.81 8.83
CA SER A 341 -7.94 -32.13 9.45
C SER A 341 -6.75 -32.25 10.40
N ASP A 342 -5.68 -31.51 10.10
CA ASP A 342 -4.40 -31.62 10.79
C ASP A 342 -4.27 -30.59 11.93
N TYR A 343 -5.27 -29.72 12.10
CA TYR A 343 -5.29 -28.72 13.17
C TYR A 343 -5.63 -29.32 14.52
N ASN A 344 -4.64 -29.36 15.40
CA ASN A 344 -4.81 -29.79 16.78
C ASN A 344 -5.07 -28.59 17.71
N ALA A 345 -6.33 -28.36 18.06
CA ALA A 345 -6.78 -27.25 18.90
C ALA A 345 -6.39 -27.37 20.40
N ASP A 346 -5.80 -28.49 20.83
CA ASP A 346 -5.36 -28.70 22.21
C ASP A 346 -3.92 -28.24 22.46
N LEU A 347 -3.15 -27.99 21.39
CA LEU A 347 -1.75 -27.56 21.51
C LEU A 347 -1.64 -26.08 21.93
N PRO A 348 -0.61 -25.72 22.73
CA PRO A 348 -0.21 -24.33 22.88
C PRO A 348 0.04 -23.70 21.51
N THR A 349 -0.43 -22.48 21.33
CA THR A 349 -0.41 -21.82 20.01
C THR A 349 0.30 -20.47 20.11
N PHE A 350 1.26 -20.23 19.23
CA PHE A 350 1.82 -18.89 18.99
C PHE A 350 1.13 -18.29 17.77
N ILE A 351 0.47 -17.16 17.96
CA ILE A 351 -0.27 -16.47 16.90
C ILE A 351 0.52 -15.22 16.51
N ILE A 352 0.76 -15.05 15.22
CA ILE A 352 1.47 -13.92 14.64
C ILE A 352 0.47 -13.11 13.81
N TRP A 353 0.40 -11.81 14.03
CA TRP A 353 -0.26 -10.88 13.13
C TRP A 353 0.62 -9.65 12.89
N GLU A 354 1.57 -9.80 11.98
CA GLU A 354 2.57 -8.76 11.65
C GLU A 354 2.09 -7.88 10.49
N GLY A 355 2.12 -6.56 10.69
CA GLY A 355 1.77 -5.56 9.68
C GLY A 355 0.31 -5.60 9.26
N GLY A 356 -0.61 -6.04 10.13
CA GLY A 356 -2.02 -6.24 9.76
C GLY A 356 -3.02 -5.36 10.50
N SER A 357 -2.79 -5.07 11.79
CA SER A 357 -3.81 -4.48 12.68
C SER A 357 -4.30 -3.07 12.30
N MET A 358 -3.51 -2.33 11.51
CA MET A 358 -3.80 -0.95 11.10
C MET A 358 -4.71 -0.86 9.86
N TYR A 359 -4.99 -1.97 9.19
CA TYR A 359 -5.74 -2.00 7.92
C TYR A 359 -7.22 -2.37 8.06
N PHE A 360 -7.67 -2.76 9.25
CA PHE A 360 -9.02 -3.25 9.46
C PHE A 360 -9.82 -2.30 10.33
N THR A 361 -11.13 -2.25 10.07
CA THR A 361 -12.06 -1.45 10.87
C THR A 361 -12.14 -1.96 12.31
N PRO A 362 -12.48 -1.13 13.30
CA PRO A 362 -12.58 -1.56 14.70
C PRO A 362 -13.49 -2.79 14.90
N GLY A 363 -14.62 -2.86 14.20
CA GLY A 363 -15.52 -4.01 14.28
C GLY A 363 -14.92 -5.30 13.72
N LYS A 364 -14.05 -5.19 12.70
CA LYS A 364 -13.30 -6.34 12.18
C LYS A 364 -12.16 -6.75 13.12
N ILE A 365 -11.46 -5.80 13.74
CA ILE A 365 -10.47 -6.10 14.79
C ILE A 365 -11.12 -6.87 15.95
N ASP A 366 -12.29 -6.42 16.43
CA ASP A 366 -13.00 -7.11 17.50
C ASP A 366 -13.36 -8.57 17.12
N GLN A 367 -13.76 -8.82 15.87
CA GLN A 367 -14.00 -10.19 15.38
C GLN A 367 -12.71 -11.03 15.35
N ILE A 368 -11.62 -10.47 14.83
CA ILE A 368 -10.32 -11.16 14.72
C ILE A 368 -9.77 -11.49 16.12
N LEU A 369 -9.83 -10.56 17.06
CA LEU A 369 -9.36 -10.81 18.43
C LEU A 369 -10.22 -11.82 19.18
N ALA A 370 -11.54 -11.85 18.93
CA ALA A 370 -12.41 -12.88 19.47
C ALA A 370 -12.04 -14.27 18.91
N ASP A 371 -11.79 -14.38 17.60
CA ASP A 371 -11.31 -15.62 16.98
C ASP A 371 -9.97 -16.07 17.57
N ILE A 372 -9.01 -15.16 17.69
CA ILE A 372 -7.69 -15.40 18.29
C ILE A 372 -7.84 -15.90 19.73
N SER A 373 -8.63 -15.21 20.56
CA SER A 373 -8.87 -15.60 21.95
C SER A 373 -9.49 -17.00 22.07
N ASN A 374 -10.37 -17.38 21.13
CA ASN A 374 -10.96 -18.72 21.07
C ASN A 374 -9.95 -19.83 20.69
N LEU A 375 -8.96 -19.50 19.86
CA LEU A 375 -7.87 -20.40 19.46
C LEU A 375 -6.81 -20.57 20.56
N MET A 376 -6.65 -19.58 21.42
CA MET A 376 -5.64 -19.62 22.49
C MET A 376 -6.00 -20.62 23.60
N ARG A 377 -5.04 -21.49 23.91
CA ARG A 377 -5.00 -22.43 25.04
C ARG A 377 -4.00 -21.99 26.10
N LYS A 378 -3.89 -22.75 27.20
CA LYS A 378 -2.86 -22.48 28.22
C LYS A 378 -1.47 -22.39 27.58
N LYS A 379 -0.66 -21.44 28.05
CA LYS A 379 0.65 -21.05 27.48
C LYS A 379 0.63 -20.42 26.09
N SER A 380 -0.51 -20.28 25.42
CA SER A 380 -0.57 -19.63 24.10
C SER A 380 -0.23 -18.15 24.20
N LEU A 381 0.41 -17.65 23.16
CA LEU A 381 0.81 -16.26 23.04
C LEU A 381 0.34 -15.70 21.70
N PHE A 382 -0.02 -14.42 21.69
CA PHE A 382 -0.41 -13.70 20.50
C PHE A 382 0.47 -12.46 20.36
N TRP A 383 1.25 -12.42 19.29
CA TRP A 383 2.10 -11.30 18.95
C TRP A 383 1.50 -10.53 17.78
N PHE A 384 1.45 -9.20 17.90
CA PHE A 384 1.09 -8.30 16.81
C PHE A 384 1.76 -6.94 16.97
N ASP A 385 1.84 -6.20 15.87
CA ASP A 385 2.25 -4.81 15.86
C ASP A 385 1.05 -3.88 15.67
N TYR A 386 1.17 -2.65 16.12
CA TYR A 386 0.16 -1.61 15.93
C TYR A 386 0.81 -0.23 15.89
N VAL A 387 0.07 0.75 15.36
CA VAL A 387 0.49 2.16 15.32
C VAL A 387 -0.35 2.98 16.29
N SER A 388 0.15 4.15 16.70
CA SER A 388 -0.63 5.06 17.55
C SER A 388 -1.82 5.64 16.79
N GLU A 389 -2.87 6.00 17.53
CA GLU A 389 -4.04 6.68 16.97
C GLU A 389 -3.65 8.05 16.39
N ASP A 390 -2.71 8.75 17.03
CA ASP A 390 -2.20 10.04 16.56
C ASP A 390 -1.51 9.95 15.19
N LEU A 391 -0.82 8.84 14.91
CA LEU A 391 -0.19 8.61 13.61
C LEU A 391 -1.24 8.41 12.52
N VAL A 392 -2.30 7.63 12.81
CA VAL A 392 -3.42 7.41 11.87
C VAL A 392 -4.16 8.72 11.60
N ASN A 393 -4.38 9.54 12.63
CA ASN A 393 -5.10 10.82 12.51
C ASN A 393 -4.23 11.97 11.99
N CYS A 394 -2.93 11.74 11.75
CA CYS A 394 -1.95 12.77 11.40
C CYS A 394 -1.92 13.94 12.42
N THR A 395 -1.95 13.60 13.71
CA THR A 395 -1.91 14.54 14.84
C THR A 395 -0.65 14.39 15.69
N THR A 396 0.38 13.74 15.17
CA THR A 396 1.65 13.53 15.88
C THR A 396 2.47 14.80 16.05
N GLY A 397 2.33 15.77 15.14
CA GLY A 397 3.19 16.95 15.08
C GLY A 397 4.59 16.67 14.55
N ILE A 398 4.84 15.45 14.02
CA ILE A 398 6.13 15.02 13.49
C ILE A 398 6.00 14.88 11.97
N ARG A 399 6.66 15.79 11.26
CA ARG A 399 6.59 15.90 9.80
C ARG A 399 6.97 14.59 9.08
N GLU A 400 7.97 13.88 9.58
CA GLU A 400 8.46 12.63 9.00
C GLU A 400 7.42 11.51 9.13
N VAL A 401 6.69 11.45 10.24
CA VAL A 401 5.61 10.47 10.48
C VAL A 401 4.41 10.79 9.59
N GLU A 402 4.00 12.05 9.55
CA GLU A 402 2.88 12.50 8.72
C GLU A 402 3.19 12.35 7.22
N GLY A 403 4.43 12.58 6.82
CA GLY A 403 4.92 12.31 5.47
C GLY A 403 4.89 10.83 5.11
N PHE A 404 5.30 9.95 6.02
CA PHE A 404 5.18 8.50 5.83
C PHE A 404 3.72 8.08 5.62
N ILE A 405 2.80 8.52 6.48
CA ILE A 405 1.38 8.19 6.36
C ILE A 405 0.76 8.74 5.08
N THR A 406 1.14 9.96 4.69
CA THR A 406 0.72 10.53 3.41
C THR A 406 1.15 9.64 2.23
N ASN A 407 2.38 9.12 2.24
CA ASN A 407 2.88 8.24 1.19
C ASN A 407 2.18 6.87 1.17
N ILE A 408 1.92 6.28 2.34
CA ILE A 408 1.15 5.03 2.47
C ILE A 408 -0.28 5.21 1.92
N ARG A 409 -0.92 6.33 2.23
CA ARG A 409 -2.24 6.70 1.67
C ARG A 409 -2.21 6.88 0.15
N LYS A 410 -1.16 7.49 -0.39
CA LYS A 410 -0.96 7.61 -1.85
C LYS A 410 -0.75 6.24 -2.51
N MET A 411 -0.15 5.26 -1.84
CA MET A 411 -0.06 3.88 -2.33
C MET A 411 -1.41 3.15 -2.36
N GLY A 412 -2.47 3.74 -1.78
CA GLY A 412 -3.79 3.13 -1.68
C GLY A 412 -3.87 2.06 -0.60
N GLU A 413 -2.99 2.11 0.39
CA GLU A 413 -2.96 1.18 1.54
C GLU A 413 -3.09 1.97 2.85
N PRO A 414 -4.16 2.75 3.05
CA PRO A 414 -4.27 3.62 4.21
C PRO A 414 -4.29 2.83 5.52
N PHE A 415 -3.57 3.34 6.53
CA PHE A 415 -3.82 2.94 7.90
C PHE A 415 -5.10 3.62 8.35
N ILE A 416 -6.07 2.83 8.80
CA ILE A 416 -7.41 3.28 9.20
C ILE A 416 -7.68 3.04 10.69
N ASN A 417 -6.73 2.42 11.40
CA ASN A 417 -6.89 2.03 12.79
C ASN A 417 -5.55 2.11 13.54
N GLY A 418 -5.60 2.52 14.81
CA GLY A 418 -4.46 2.68 15.71
C GLY A 418 -4.90 2.77 17.16
N TYR A 419 -3.96 2.61 18.09
CA TYR A 419 -4.26 2.52 19.52
C TYR A 419 -3.24 3.32 20.35
N ASN A 420 -3.75 4.12 21.28
CA ASN A 420 -2.93 4.78 22.31
C ASN A 420 -2.95 4.02 23.65
N ASN A 421 -3.92 3.11 23.84
CA ASN A 421 -4.00 2.23 25.01
C ASN A 421 -4.44 0.83 24.59
N ILE A 422 -3.48 -0.09 24.50
CA ILE A 422 -3.73 -1.46 24.04
C ILE A 422 -4.38 -2.35 25.12
N GLU A 423 -4.24 -2.00 26.40
CA GLU A 423 -4.83 -2.75 27.52
C GLU A 423 -6.35 -2.78 27.42
N THR A 424 -6.98 -1.68 27.03
CA THR A 424 -8.45 -1.62 26.88
C THR A 424 -8.94 -2.60 25.81
N LEU A 425 -8.20 -2.73 24.71
CA LEU A 425 -8.52 -3.68 23.65
C LEU A 425 -8.30 -5.12 24.12
N ALA A 426 -7.16 -5.41 24.75
CA ALA A 426 -6.82 -6.75 25.23
C ALA A 426 -7.85 -7.26 26.25
N ASN A 427 -8.19 -6.44 27.26
CA ASN A 427 -9.13 -6.79 28.33
C ASN A 427 -10.54 -7.14 27.79
N ARG A 428 -11.00 -6.48 26.71
CA ARG A 428 -12.29 -6.77 26.08
C ARG A 428 -12.38 -8.22 25.58
N HIS A 429 -11.25 -8.80 25.21
CA HIS A 429 -11.14 -10.13 24.62
C HIS A 429 -10.56 -11.19 25.58
N ARG A 430 -10.53 -10.88 26.90
CA ARG A 430 -9.95 -11.74 27.95
C ARG A 430 -8.47 -12.08 27.69
N LEU A 431 -7.74 -11.06 27.23
CA LEU A 431 -6.32 -11.13 27.00
C LEU A 431 -5.62 -10.14 27.93
N SER A 432 -4.45 -10.51 28.42
CA SER A 432 -3.56 -9.64 29.21
C SER A 432 -2.25 -9.37 28.49
N VAL A 433 -1.80 -8.12 28.56
CA VAL A 433 -0.53 -7.68 28.00
C VAL A 433 0.63 -8.28 28.80
N GLN A 434 1.50 -9.04 28.14
CA GLN A 434 2.76 -9.52 28.73
C GLN A 434 3.92 -8.60 28.39
N LYS A 435 3.89 -8.02 27.20
CA LYS A 435 4.88 -7.08 26.70
C LYS A 435 4.19 -6.08 25.80
N ASN A 436 4.56 -4.81 25.95
CA ASN A 436 4.19 -3.76 25.02
C ASN A 436 5.36 -2.78 24.92
N ILE A 437 6.02 -2.77 23.78
CA ILE A 437 7.21 -1.94 23.54
C ILE A 437 7.08 -1.17 22.24
N CYS A 438 7.74 -0.03 22.17
CA CYS A 438 7.87 0.75 20.95
C CYS A 438 9.04 0.25 20.11
N SER A 439 9.00 0.53 18.81
CA SER A 439 10.04 0.12 17.85
C SER A 439 11.44 0.68 18.15
N GLY A 440 11.54 1.68 19.03
CA GLY A 440 12.79 2.27 19.50
C GLY A 440 13.39 1.59 20.72
N ASP A 441 12.60 0.81 21.48
CA ASP A 441 13.05 0.20 22.74
C ASP A 441 14.08 -0.91 22.49
N THR A 442 13.81 -1.82 21.55
CA THR A 442 14.72 -2.90 21.14
C THR A 442 16.09 -2.38 20.67
N PRO A 443 16.17 -1.35 19.81
CA PRO A 443 17.45 -0.79 19.38
C PRO A 443 18.05 0.26 20.33
N GLY A 444 17.36 0.68 21.39
CA GLY A 444 17.79 1.76 22.28
C GLY A 444 17.72 3.17 21.65
N LEU A 445 16.83 3.37 20.67
CA LEU A 445 16.64 4.62 19.95
C LEU A 445 15.58 5.48 20.63
N LYS A 446 15.88 6.77 20.83
CA LYS A 446 15.07 7.69 21.64
C LYS A 446 14.27 8.71 20.82
N GLU A 447 14.36 8.67 19.50
CA GLU A 447 13.63 9.59 18.63
C GLU A 447 12.12 9.35 18.75
N GLU A 448 11.33 10.43 18.81
CA GLU A 448 9.88 10.37 19.07
C GLU A 448 9.13 9.53 18.03
N ILE A 449 9.57 9.56 16.77
CA ILE A 449 9.01 8.78 15.66
C ILE A 449 8.85 7.29 16.00
N TYR A 450 9.76 6.71 16.79
CA TYR A 450 9.70 5.29 17.15
C TYR A 450 8.58 4.94 18.14
N ARG A 451 8.03 5.93 18.86
CA ARG A 451 6.93 5.74 19.83
C ARG A 451 5.57 5.54 19.16
N HIS A 452 5.45 5.87 17.88
CA HIS A 452 4.22 5.73 17.12
C HIS A 452 4.03 4.35 16.50
N TYR A 453 4.96 3.43 16.75
CA TYR A 453 4.90 2.06 16.26
C TYR A 453 5.36 1.08 17.33
N SER A 454 4.47 0.14 17.69
CA SER A 454 4.62 -0.71 18.86
C SER A 454 4.39 -2.19 18.54
N PHE A 455 4.99 -3.05 19.33
CA PHE A 455 4.83 -4.51 19.28
C PHE A 455 4.29 -4.98 20.62
N CYS A 456 3.30 -5.86 20.56
CA CYS A 456 2.59 -6.34 21.74
C CYS A 456 2.54 -7.86 21.76
N LEU A 457 2.81 -8.43 22.94
CA LEU A 457 2.65 -9.84 23.23
C LEU A 457 1.53 -10.00 24.25
N LEU A 458 0.46 -10.67 23.85
CA LEU A 458 -0.70 -10.95 24.68
C LEU A 458 -0.72 -12.43 25.08
N LYS A 459 -1.27 -12.71 26.26
CA LYS A 459 -1.67 -14.06 26.67
C LYS A 459 -3.16 -14.08 26.98
N LYS A 460 -3.75 -15.27 26.98
CA LYS A 460 -5.12 -15.47 27.45
C LYS A 460 -5.16 -15.46 28.98
N ASP A 461 -6.16 -14.81 29.53
CA ASP A 461 -6.40 -14.84 30.97
C ASP A 461 -6.79 -16.25 31.42
N GLU A 462 -6.25 -16.71 32.55
CA GLU A 462 -6.67 -17.99 33.13
C GLU A 462 -8.06 -17.81 33.76
N GLU A 463 -9.01 -18.68 33.41
CA GLU A 463 -10.36 -18.71 34.01
C GLU A 463 -10.34 -19.17 35.48
#